data_AF-A0A7W6EEP1-F1
#
_entry.id   AF-A0A7W6EEP1-F1
#
_cell.length_a   1.000
_cell.length_b   1.000
_cell.length_c   1.000
_cell.angle_alpha   90.00
_cell.angle_beta   90.00
_cell.angle_gamma   90.00
#
_symmetry.space_group_name_H-M   'P 1'
#
loop_
_entity.id
_entity.type
_entity.pdbx_description
1 polymer ?
#
loop_
_entity_poly.entity_id
_entity_poly.type
_entity_poly.pdbx_seq_one_letter_code
_entity_poly.pdbx_strand_id
1 'polypeptide(L)' 'MSRLAETITDLPLSDNLEAAIDDAIRVSGGDPRVAIGALIAGQRSLMEAYAQRISAGYVRRGAR' A
#
# COMPACT_ATOMS: atom_id res chain seq x y z
N MET A 1 -9.08 3.07 -6.71
CA MET A 1 -7.60 3.01 -6.79
C MET A 1 -7.20 2.70 -8.23
N SER A 2 -5.94 2.92 -8.61
CA SER A 2 -5.43 2.34 -9.86
C SER A 2 -5.19 0.84 -9.63
N ARG A 3 -5.49 0.00 -10.64
CA ARG A 3 -5.28 -1.47 -10.58
C ARG A 3 -3.86 -1.87 -10.18
N LEU A 4 -2.87 -1.04 -10.51
CA LEU A 4 -1.46 -1.28 -10.22
C LEU A 4 -1.13 -1.14 -8.73
N ALA A 5 -1.79 -0.20 -8.05
CA ALA A 5 -1.59 0.01 -6.63
C ALA A 5 -2.13 -1.18 -5.82
N GLU A 6 -3.30 -1.71 -6.18
CA GLU A 6 -3.90 -2.89 -5.55
C GLU A 6 -2.99 -4.12 -5.68
N THR A 7 -2.47 -4.39 -6.88
CA THR A 7 -1.57 -5.53 -7.12
C THR A 7 -0.27 -5.45 -6.33
N ILE A 8 0.28 -4.24 -6.12
CA ILE A 8 1.54 -4.06 -5.39
C ILE A 8 1.33 -4.18 -3.88
N THR A 9 0.19 -3.72 -3.36
CA THR A 9 -0.13 -3.89 -1.93
C THR A 9 -0.48 -5.33 -1.54
N ASP A 10 -0.86 -6.17 -2.52
CA ASP A 10 -1.14 -7.60 -2.32
C ASP A 10 0.11 -8.49 -2.46
N LEU A 11 1.27 -7.93 -2.80
CA LEU A 11 2.52 -8.70 -2.80
C LEU A 11 2.80 -9.19 -1.37
N PRO A 12 3.15 -10.48 -1.20
CA PRO A 12 3.47 -11.01 0.11
C PRO A 12 4.65 -10.22 0.69
N LEU A 13 4.50 -9.78 1.95
CA LEU A 13 5.57 -9.20 2.76
C LEU A 13 6.60 -10.31 3.03
N SER A 14 7.44 -10.56 2.03
CA SER A 14 8.64 -11.39 2.16
C SER A 14 9.62 -10.64 3.05
N ASP A 15 10.20 -11.32 4.04
CA ASP A 15 11.26 -10.75 4.90
C ASP A 15 12.54 -10.39 4.10
N ASN A 16 12.64 -10.85 2.84
CA ASN A 16 13.69 -10.43 1.92
C ASN A 16 13.25 -9.18 1.12
N LEU A 17 13.77 -8.03 1.55
CA LEU A 17 13.52 -6.73 0.93
C LEU A 17 14.03 -6.65 -0.51
N GLU A 18 15.17 -7.24 -0.83
CA GLU A 18 15.75 -7.18 -2.19
C GLU A 18 14.86 -7.91 -3.19
N ALA A 19 14.38 -9.12 -2.84
CA ALA A 19 13.46 -9.87 -3.69
C ALA A 19 12.13 -9.11 -3.92
N ALA A 20 11.62 -8.42 -2.89
CA ALA A 20 10.42 -7.61 -3.01
C ALA A 20 10.62 -6.39 -3.93
N ILE A 21 11.81 -5.78 -3.91
CA ILE A 21 12.17 -4.68 -4.82
C ILE A 21 12.20 -5.18 -6.26
N ASP A 22 12.87 -6.31 -6.51
CA ASP A 22 12.97 -6.90 -7.85
C ASP A 22 11.58 -7.25 -8.40
N ASP A 23 10.70 -7.81 -7.57
CA ASP A 23 9.33 -8.10 -7.96
C ASP A 23 8.52 -6.83 -8.25
N ALA A 24 8.66 -5.78 -7.44
CA ALA A 24 7.98 -4.51 -7.69
C ALA A 24 8.42 -3.86 -9.00
N ILE A 25 9.73 -3.90 -9.31
CA ILE A 25 10.29 -3.41 -10.57
C ILE A 25 9.77 -4.25 -11.74
N ARG A 26 9.79 -5.58 -11.61
CA ARG A 26 9.31 -6.52 -12.63
C ARG A 26 7.83 -6.30 -12.95
N VAL A 27 6.97 -6.18 -11.93
CA VAL A 27 5.52 -5.92 -12.09
C VAL A 27 5.27 -4.55 -12.72
N SER A 28 6.16 -3.59 -12.50
CA SER A 28 6.08 -2.24 -13.08
C SER A 28 6.67 -2.14 -14.49
N GLY A 29 6.85 -3.28 -15.19
CA GLY A 29 7.40 -3.32 -16.54
C GLY A 29 8.87 -2.94 -16.62
N GLY A 30 9.61 -3.03 -15.50
CA GLY A 30 11.02 -2.67 -15.42
C GLY A 30 11.28 -1.17 -15.21
N ASP A 31 10.26 -0.32 -15.05
CA ASP A 31 10.44 1.10 -14.73
C ASP A 31 10.44 1.33 -13.20
N PRO A 32 11.60 1.69 -12.60
CA PRO A 32 11.68 1.94 -11.16
C PRO A 32 10.84 3.13 -10.68
N ARG A 33 10.61 4.13 -11.53
CA ARG A 33 9.80 5.31 -11.16
C ARG A 33 8.33 4.93 -11.01
N VAL A 34 7.84 4.05 -11.89
CA VAL A 34 6.48 3.50 -11.80
C VAL A 34 6.33 2.64 -10.55
N ALA A 35 7.31 1.78 -10.27
CA ALA A 35 7.32 0.93 -9.07
C ALA A 35 7.26 1.74 -7.77
N ILE A 36 8.15 2.74 -7.64
CA ILE A 36 8.19 3.63 -6.47
C ILE A 36 6.88 4.42 -6.35
N GLY A 37 6.37 4.96 -7.47
CA GLY A 37 5.11 5.70 -7.49
C GLY A 37 3.92 4.87 -6.99
N ALA A 38 3.84 3.61 -7.42
CA ALA A 38 2.79 2.70 -6.99
C ALA A 38 2.91 2.28 -5.52
N LEU A 39 4.14 2.07 -5.02
CA LEU A 39 4.39 1.80 -3.60
C LEU A 39 3.95 2.98 -2.71
N ILE A 40 4.34 4.21 -3.07
CA ILE A 40 3.95 5.42 -2.33
C ILE A 40 2.42 5.59 -2.34
N ALA A 41 1.77 5.32 -3.47
CA ALA A 41 0.31 5.38 -3.59
C ALA A 41 -0.37 4.33 -2.68
N GLY A 42 0.13 3.09 -2.67
CA GLY A 42 -0.34 2.03 -1.79
C GLY A 42 -0.19 2.39 -0.31
N GLN A 43 0.96 2.93 0.09
CA GLN A 43 1.20 3.40 1.46
C GLN A 43 0.23 4.50 1.88
N ARG A 44 -0.01 5.51 1.03
CA ARG A 44 -0.99 6.57 1.31
C ARG A 44 -2.40 6.01 1.46
N SER A 45 -2.80 5.09 0.58
CA SER A 45 -4.10 4.47 0.66
C SER A 45 -4.29 3.66 1.96
N LEU A 46 -3.27 2.94 2.40
CA LEU A 46 -3.29 2.23 3.69
C LEU A 46 -3.40 3.23 4.84
N MET A 47 -2.61 4.30 4.84
CA MET A 47 -2.67 5.35 5.86
C MET A 47 -4.06 6.00 5.94
N GLU A 48 -4.69 6.30 4.81
CA GLU A 48 -6.04 6.84 4.76
C GLU A 48 -7.09 5.85 5.31
N ALA A 49 -6.98 4.57 4.92
CA ALA A 49 -7.86 3.53 5.44
C ALA A 49 -7.71 3.34 6.95
N TYR A 50 -6.47 3.36 7.47
CA TYR A 50 -6.21 3.32 8.91
C TYR A 50 -6.74 4.57 9.63
N ALA A 51 -6.55 5.76 9.07
CA ALA A 51 -7.06 7.01 9.64
C ALA A 51 -8.60 7.01 9.75
N GLN A 52 -9.30 6.55 8.71
CA GLN A 52 -10.76 6.41 8.73
C GLN A 52 -11.23 5.39 9.79
N ARG A 53 -10.53 4.27 9.91
CA ARG A 53 -10.86 3.19 10.84
C ARG A 53 -10.61 3.58 12.31
N ILE A 54 -9.54 4.33 12.57
CA ILE A 54 -9.25 4.94 13.88
C ILE A 54 -10.32 6.00 14.22
N SER A 55 -10.63 6.90 13.28
CA SER A 55 -11.64 7.95 13.47
C SER A 55 -13.03 7.37 13.78
N ALA A 56 -13.48 6.36 13.04
CA ALA A 56 -14.74 5.66 13.32
C ALA A 56 -14.75 4.96 14.69
N GLY A 57 -13.59 4.44 15.13
CA GLY A 57 -13.41 3.84 16.45
C GLY A 57 -13.56 4.84 17.60
N TYR A 58 -13.05 6.06 17.45
CA TYR A 58 -13.23 7.13 18.44
C TYR A 58 -14.67 7.63 18.51
N VAL A 59 -15.33 7.84 17.36
CA VAL A 59 -16.75 8.26 17.32
C VAL A 59 -17.67 7.25 18.02
N ARG A 60 -17.44 5.95 17.82
CA ARG A 60 -18.26 4.90 18.44
C ARG A 60 -18.05 4.80 19.97
N ARG A 61 -16.90 5.22 20.50
CA ARG A 61 -16.60 5.19 21.93
C ARG A 61 -17.07 6.45 22.68
N GLY A 62 -17.24 7.59 21.99
CA GLY A 62 -17.78 8.83 22.57
C GLY A 62 -19.31 8.93 22.59
N ALA A 63 -20.02 8.01 21.94
CA ALA A 63 -21.49 8.00 21.85
C ALA A 63 -22.18 7.11 22.91
N ARG A 64 -21.53 6.87 24.05
CA ARG A 64 -22.07 6.04 25.15
C ARG A 64 -22.11 6.81 26.46
#